data_AF-A0A7K0ZMJ0-F1
#
_entry.id   AF-A0A7K0ZMJ0-F1
#
_cell.length_a   1.000
_cell.length_b   1.000
_cell.length_c   1.000
_cell.angle_alpha   90.00
_cell.angle_beta   90.00
_cell.angle_gamma   90.00
#
_symmetry.space_group_name_H-M   'P 1'
#
loop_
_entity.id
_entity.type
_entity.pdbx_description
1 polymer ?
#
loop_
_entity_poly.entity_id
_entity_poly.type
_entity_poly.pdbx_seq_one_letter_code
_entity_poly.pdbx_strand_id
1 'polypeptide(L)'
;MTIGLLLASNVSVNLIGGGLVLLGFALMFATLAFWRSAIEDPEVLAPLEVMADRSFARADENKRQELLNRFRPEGADPILDHVAPAVLLREPQSEPEKPFRDNFPHDDDAVDVLPPIIDPLLSQQKIEE
;
A
#
# COMPACT_ATOMS: atom_id res chain seq x y z
N MET A 1 15.20 -15.49 -65.99
CA MET A 1 15.54 -15.86 -64.59
C MET A 1 15.18 -14.73 -63.63
N THR A 2 13.98 -14.16 -63.73
CA THR A 2 13.59 -12.94 -62.99
C THR A 2 12.31 -13.11 -62.19
N ILE A 3 11.34 -13.87 -62.73
CA ILE A 3 10.05 -14.14 -62.09
C ILE A 3 10.23 -14.96 -60.79
N GLY A 4 11.04 -16.02 -60.80
CA GLY A 4 11.31 -16.84 -59.61
C GLY A 4 11.99 -16.09 -58.46
N LEU A 5 12.82 -15.09 -58.78
CA LEU A 5 13.50 -14.26 -57.77
C LEU A 5 12.52 -13.29 -57.10
N LEU A 6 11.59 -12.71 -57.86
CA LEU A 6 10.54 -11.82 -57.35
C LEU A 6 9.49 -12.56 -56.50
N LEU A 7 9.13 -13.79 -56.86
CA LEU A 7 8.25 -14.62 -56.02
C LEU A 7 8.94 -15.00 -54.70
N ALA A 8 10.21 -15.42 -54.75
CA ALA A 8 10.98 -15.74 -53.55
C ALA A 8 11.16 -14.53 -52.61
N SER A 9 11.35 -13.32 -53.16
CA SER A 9 11.47 -12.10 -52.35
C SER A 9 10.14 -11.73 -51.67
N ASN A 10 9.02 -11.80 -52.38
CA ASN A 10 7.71 -11.48 -51.81
C ASN A 10 7.30 -12.44 -50.68
N VAL A 11 7.59 -13.73 -50.85
CA VAL A 11 7.34 -14.74 -49.80
C VAL A 11 8.20 -14.45 -48.57
N SER A 12 9.48 -14.13 -48.76
CA SER A 12 10.39 -13.82 -47.65
C SER A 12 9.97 -12.58 -46.87
N VAL A 13 9.56 -11.52 -47.57
CA VAL A 13 9.07 -10.27 -46.95
C VAL A 13 7.78 -10.50 -46.17
N ASN A 14 6.82 -11.24 -46.72
CA ASN A 14 5.57 -11.56 -46.02
C ASN A 14 5.80 -12.44 -44.79
N LEU A 15 6.76 -13.37 -44.85
CA LEU A 15 7.13 -14.22 -43.71
C LEU A 15 7.74 -13.40 -42.57
N ILE A 16 8.66 -12.49 -42.90
CA ILE A 16 9.30 -11.59 -41.93
C ILE A 16 8.27 -10.62 -41.34
N GLY A 17 7.44 -10.02 -42.20
CA GLY A 17 6.38 -9.11 -41.77
C GLY A 17 5.37 -9.78 -40.85
N GLY A 18 4.87 -10.96 -41.23
CA GLY A 18 3.97 -11.76 -40.40
C GLY A 18 4.61 -12.18 -39.08
N GLY A 19 5.90 -12.55 -39.09
CA GLY A 19 6.66 -12.85 -37.89
C GLY A 19 6.79 -11.65 -36.95
N LEU A 20 7.06 -10.45 -37.47
CA LEU A 20 7.12 -9.22 -36.67
C LEU A 20 5.76 -8.89 -36.04
N VAL A 21 4.67 -9.06 -36.79
CA VAL A 21 3.31 -8.82 -36.27
C VAL A 21 3.00 -9.79 -35.12
N LEU A 22 3.28 -11.09 -35.30
CA LEU A 22 3.10 -12.09 -34.25
C LEU A 22 3.97 -11.81 -33.03
N LEU A 23 5.22 -11.41 -33.23
CA LEU A 23 6.13 -11.03 -32.15
C LEU A 23 5.58 -9.81 -31.38
N GLY A 24 5.04 -8.81 -32.08
CA GLY A 24 4.37 -7.66 -31.47
C GLY A 24 3.19 -8.07 -30.58
N PHE A 25 2.33 -8.96 -31.07
CA PHE A 25 1.23 -9.49 -30.26
C PHE A 25 1.74 -10.26 -29.04
N ALA A 26 2.75 -11.11 -29.20
CA ALA A 26 3.34 -11.86 -28.09
C ALA A 26 3.89 -10.92 -27.00
N LEU A 27 4.63 -9.88 -27.39
CA LEU A 27 5.15 -8.86 -26.48
C LEU A 27 4.04 -8.06 -25.80
N MET A 28 2.97 -7.74 -26.53
CA MET A 28 1.80 -7.05 -25.98
C MET A 28 1.13 -7.89 -24.90
N PHE A 29 0.84 -9.17 -25.17
CA PHE A 29 0.25 -10.07 -24.17
C PHE A 29 1.17 -10.30 -22.97
N ALA A 30 2.48 -10.44 -23.20
CA ALA A 30 3.45 -10.57 -22.12
C ALA A 30 3.44 -9.34 -21.19
N THR A 31 3.36 -8.13 -21.77
CA THR A 31 3.28 -6.88 -21.00
C THR A 31 1.98 -6.81 -20.18
N LEU A 32 0.85 -7.17 -20.78
CA LEU A 32 -0.43 -7.21 -20.07
C LEU A 32 -0.44 -8.25 -18.94
N ALA A 33 0.12 -9.43 -19.19
CA ALA A 33 0.26 -10.48 -18.20
C ALA A 33 1.19 -10.04 -17.05
N PHE A 34 2.28 -9.36 -17.37
CA PHE A 34 3.19 -8.78 -16.37
C PHE A 34 2.49 -7.74 -15.51
N TRP A 35 1.72 -6.81 -16.09
CA TRP A 35 0.93 -5.84 -15.32
C TRP A 35 -0.10 -6.52 -14.40
N ARG A 36 -0.74 -7.58 -14.88
CA ARG A 36 -1.70 -8.34 -14.08
C ARG A 36 -1.02 -9.07 -12.92
N SER A 37 0.19 -9.59 -13.13
CA SER A 37 0.99 -10.25 -12.07
C SER A 37 1.60 -9.26 -11.07
N ALA A 38 1.84 -8.02 -11.48
CA ALA A 38 2.43 -6.99 -10.62
C ALA A 38 1.44 -6.38 -9.61
N ILE A 39 0.17 -6.80 -9.61
CA ILE A 39 -0.92 -6.28 -8.77
C ILE A 39 -1.29 -7.21 -7.61
N GLU A 40 -0.65 -8.37 -7.47
CA GLU A 40 -0.84 -9.20 -6.28
C GLU A 40 -0.04 -8.62 -5.12
N ASP A 41 -0.52 -7.50 -4.57
CA ASP A 41 -0.13 -7.09 -3.24
C ASP A 41 -0.47 -8.24 -2.28
N PRO A 42 0.50 -8.75 -1.51
CA PRO A 42 0.26 -9.88 -0.65
C PRO A 42 -0.81 -9.51 0.38
N GLU A 43 -1.86 -10.32 0.49
CA GLU A 43 -3.00 -10.13 1.42
C GLU A 43 -2.56 -9.92 2.88
N VAL A 44 -1.33 -10.30 3.22
CA VAL A 44 -0.68 -10.07 4.52
C VAL A 44 -0.47 -8.57 4.81
N LEU A 45 -0.35 -7.74 3.78
CA LEU A 45 -0.19 -6.28 3.92
C LEU A 45 -1.51 -5.52 3.98
N ALA A 46 -2.64 -6.16 3.68
CA ALA A 46 -3.95 -5.50 3.71
C ALA A 46 -4.30 -4.93 5.10
N PRO A 47 -4.01 -5.59 6.24
CA PRO A 47 -4.18 -4.98 7.56
C PRO A 47 -3.27 -3.76 7.79
N LEU A 48 -2.06 -3.74 7.21
CA LEU A 48 -1.11 -2.63 7.34
C LEU A 48 -1.55 -1.41 6.54
N GLU A 49 -2.13 -1.61 5.35
CA GLU A 49 -2.73 -0.54 4.55
C GLU A 49 -3.85 0.16 5.31
N VAL A 50 -4.68 -0.60 6.02
CA VAL A 50 -5.77 -0.07 6.84
C VAL A 50 -5.25 0.72 8.04
N MET A 51 -4.09 0.36 8.61
CA MET A 51 -3.47 1.12 9.70
C MET A 51 -2.95 2.49 9.27
N ALA A 52 -2.53 2.64 8.01
CA ALA A 52 -2.06 3.91 7.45
C ALA A 52 -3.22 4.89 7.17
N ASP A 53 -4.45 4.41 7.25
CA ASP A 53 -5.63 5.12 6.78
C ASP A 53 -6.19 6.07 7.86
N ARG A 54 -6.66 7.26 7.46
CA ARG A 54 -7.19 8.28 8.41
C ARG A 54 -8.38 7.76 9.22
N SER A 55 -9.10 6.79 8.66
CA SER A 55 -10.29 6.18 9.21
C SER A 55 -9.94 5.33 10.43
N PHE A 56 -8.81 4.62 10.38
CA PHE A 56 -8.26 3.84 11.47
C PHE A 56 -7.70 4.74 12.57
N ALA A 57 -6.95 5.78 12.21
CA ALA A 57 -6.41 6.75 13.16
C ALA A 57 -7.50 7.39 14.05
N ARG A 58 -8.69 7.65 13.49
CA ARG A 58 -9.83 8.25 14.19
C ARG A 58 -10.84 7.26 14.77
N ALA A 59 -10.69 5.96 14.53
CA ALA A 59 -11.61 4.95 15.03
C ALA A 59 -11.35 4.62 16.50
N ASP A 60 -12.42 4.31 17.24
CA ASP A 60 -12.34 3.76 18.59
C ASP A 60 -11.73 2.35 18.57
N GLU A 61 -11.18 1.90 19.70
CA GLU A 61 -10.44 0.63 19.82
C GLU A 61 -11.20 -0.60 19.27
N ASN A 62 -12.49 -0.74 19.62
CA ASN A 62 -13.34 -1.83 19.12
C ASN A 62 -13.50 -1.78 17.58
N LYS A 63 -13.59 -0.57 17.02
CA LYS A 63 -13.80 -0.34 15.58
C LYS A 63 -12.50 -0.55 14.79
N ARG A 64 -11.35 -0.23 15.39
CA ARG A 64 -10.02 -0.56 14.84
C ARG A 64 -9.83 -2.07 14.72
N GLN A 65 -10.20 -2.83 15.76
CA GLN A 65 -10.11 -4.29 15.74
C GLN A 65 -11.02 -4.92 14.68
N GLU A 66 -12.25 -4.42 14.53
CA GLU A 66 -13.17 -4.86 13.48
C GLU A 66 -12.58 -4.62 12.08
N LEU A 67 -11.99 -3.44 11.85
CA LEU A 67 -11.33 -3.10 10.59
C LEU A 67 -10.16 -4.05 10.31
N LEU A 68 -9.29 -4.32 11.29
CA LEU A 68 -8.16 -5.23 11.11
C LEU A 68 -8.59 -6.68 10.86
N ASN A 69 -9.63 -7.15 11.55
CA ASN A 69 -10.14 -8.50 11.36
C ASN A 69 -10.83 -8.68 9.99
N ARG A 70 -11.37 -7.61 9.40
CA ARG A 70 -12.00 -7.64 8.07
C ARG A 70 -11.00 -7.86 6.93
N PHE A 71 -9.80 -7.31 7.05
CA PHE A 71 -8.75 -7.40 6.03
C PHE A 71 -7.71 -8.49 6.34
N ARG A 72 -8.01 -9.36 7.31
CA ARG A 72 -7.12 -10.45 7.70
C ARG A 72 -7.18 -11.58 6.65
N PRO A 73 -6.04 -12.17 6.26
CA PRO A 73 -6.03 -13.32 5.35
C PRO A 73 -6.77 -14.53 5.92
N GLU A 74 -7.34 -15.35 5.04
CA GLU A 74 -8.12 -16.52 5.44
C GLU A 74 -7.26 -17.52 6.23
N GLY A 75 -7.76 -17.94 7.41
CA GLY A 75 -7.09 -18.90 8.29
C GLY A 75 -6.24 -18.30 9.41
N ALA A 76 -6.13 -16.98 9.53
CA ALA A 76 -5.50 -16.33 10.68
C ALA A 76 -6.51 -16.10 11.82
N ASP A 77 -6.09 -16.37 13.06
CA ASP A 77 -6.94 -16.21 14.25
C ASP A 77 -7.41 -14.75 14.43
N PRO A 78 -8.70 -14.50 14.71
CA PRO A 78 -9.22 -13.15 14.92
C PRO A 78 -8.60 -12.51 16.16
N ILE A 79 -8.36 -11.19 16.10
CA ILE A 79 -7.98 -10.42 17.29
C ILE A 79 -9.23 -10.29 18.15
N LEU A 80 -9.26 -10.99 19.28
CA LEU A 80 -10.35 -10.96 20.26
C LEU A 80 -10.10 -9.91 21.36
N ASP A 81 -8.83 -9.69 21.72
CA ASP A 81 -8.40 -8.61 22.59
C ASP A 81 -7.08 -8.05 22.07
N HIS A 82 -7.04 -6.74 21.83
CA HIS A 82 -5.77 -6.05 21.60
C HIS A 82 -5.06 -5.85 22.95
N VAL A 83 -4.42 -6.91 23.45
CA VAL A 83 -3.53 -6.80 24.60
C VAL A 83 -2.14 -6.49 24.06
N ALA A 84 -1.66 -5.27 24.31
CA ALA A 84 -0.26 -4.94 24.06
C ALA A 84 0.61 -5.97 24.80
N PRO A 85 1.58 -6.64 24.11
CA PRO A 85 2.45 -7.60 24.75
C PRO A 85 3.07 -6.98 26.00
N ALA A 86 3.22 -7.76 27.08
CA ALA A 86 3.78 -7.25 28.35
C ALA A 86 5.17 -6.61 28.18
N VAL A 87 5.90 -7.00 27.13
CA VAL A 87 7.17 -6.39 26.72
C VAL A 87 7.02 -4.91 26.31
N LEU A 88 5.90 -4.54 25.69
CA LEU A 88 5.59 -3.16 25.28
C LEU A 88 4.96 -2.32 26.40
N LEU A 89 4.49 -2.97 27.48
CA LEU A 89 4.00 -2.28 28.69
C LEU A 89 5.13 -1.73 29.56
N ARG A 90 6.36 -2.22 29.35
CA ARG A 90 7.54 -1.69 30.03
C ARG A 90 7.96 -0.41 29.33
N GLU A 91 8.12 0.66 30.12
CA GLU A 91 8.72 1.90 29.63
C GLU A 91 10.09 1.57 29.01
N PRO A 92 10.31 1.85 27.71
CA PRO A 92 11.58 1.55 27.07
C PRO A 92 12.68 2.29 27.82
N GLN A 93 13.72 1.56 28.23
CA GLN A 93 14.82 2.12 29.03
C GLN A 93 15.57 3.25 28.30
N SER A 94 15.45 3.29 26.97
CA SER A 94 15.92 4.36 26.11
C SER A 94 15.29 4.20 24.72
N GLU A 95 15.16 5.29 23.98
CA GLU A 95 14.89 5.21 22.54
C GLU A 95 16.01 4.40 21.86
N PRO A 96 15.69 3.47 20.94
CA PRO A 96 16.71 2.78 20.18
C PRO A 96 17.55 3.80 19.39
N GLU A 97 18.87 3.63 19.42
CA GLU A 97 19.78 4.47 18.65
C GLU A 97 19.42 4.34 17.16
N LYS A 98 18.96 5.44 16.54
CA LYS A 98 18.60 5.46 15.12
C LYS A 98 19.88 5.23 14.30
N PRO A 99 20.03 4.09 13.60
CA PRO A 99 21.27 3.75 12.88
C PRO A 99 21.51 4.69 11.69
N PHE A 100 20.48 5.40 11.24
CA PHE A 100 20.57 6.43 10.22
C PHE A 100 20.10 7.76 10.80
N ARG A 101 20.89 8.81 10.53
CA ARG A 101 20.54 10.18 10.91
C ARG A 101 19.66 10.74 9.81
N ASP A 102 18.37 10.89 10.11
CA ASP A 102 17.44 11.54 9.20
C ASP A 102 17.81 13.02 9.08
N ASN A 103 17.96 13.49 7.84
CA ASN A 103 18.23 14.90 7.56
C ASN A 103 16.97 15.76 7.66
N PHE A 104 15.78 15.13 7.61
CA PHE A 104 14.48 15.77 7.73
C PHE A 104 13.73 15.11 8.89
N PRO A 105 14.00 15.50 10.15
CA PRO A 105 13.33 14.91 11.29
C PRO A 105 11.83 15.20 11.22
N HIS A 106 11.03 14.15 11.09
CA HIS A 106 9.57 14.16 11.05
C HIS A 106 8.94 14.16 12.46
N ASP A 107 9.65 14.72 13.45
CA ASP A 107 9.18 14.76 14.84
C ASP A 107 7.96 15.71 14.99
N ASP A 108 7.66 16.51 13.96
CA ASP A 108 6.53 17.41 13.81
C ASP A 108 5.31 16.80 13.07
N ASP A 109 5.45 15.61 12.48
CA ASP A 109 4.37 14.90 11.78
C ASP A 109 3.48 14.07 12.73
N ALA A 110 3.81 14.05 14.02
CA ALA A 110 2.89 13.53 15.03
C ALA A 110 1.62 14.37 14.97
N VAL A 111 0.50 13.74 14.57
CA VAL A 111 -0.79 14.40 14.54
C VAL A 111 -1.09 14.91 15.95
N ASP A 112 -0.91 16.22 16.17
CA ASP A 112 -1.36 16.87 17.39
C ASP A 112 -2.84 16.55 17.54
N VAL A 113 -3.16 15.65 18.47
CA VAL A 113 -4.53 15.44 18.93
C VAL A 113 -4.87 16.67 19.78
N LEU A 114 -5.09 17.80 19.10
CA LEU A 114 -5.58 19.00 19.74
C LEU A 114 -6.90 18.62 20.42
N PRO A 115 -7.11 19.03 21.69
CA PRO A 115 -8.38 18.80 22.36
C PRO A 115 -9.51 19.37 21.48
N PRO A 116 -10.70 18.72 21.45
CA PRO A 116 -11.80 19.04 20.53
C PRO A 116 -12.46 20.41 20.77
N ILE A 117 -11.85 21.31 21.53
CA ILE A 117 -12.33 22.68 21.73
C ILE A 117 -11.89 23.48 20.51
N ILE A 118 -12.70 23.38 19.46
CA ILE A 118 -12.55 24.10 18.18
C ILE A 118 -12.89 25.60 18.32
N ASP A 119 -13.41 26.04 19.46
CA ASP A 119 -13.87 27.41 19.64
C ASP A 119 -13.21 28.13 20.84
N PRO A 120 -12.36 29.15 20.60
CA PRO A 120 -11.77 29.96 21.67
C PRO A 120 -12.80 30.77 22.47
N LEU A 121 -14.07 30.83 22.04
CA LEU A 121 -15.13 31.53 22.77
C LEU A 121 -15.79 30.68 23.87
N LEU A 122 -15.69 29.36 23.80
CA LEU A 122 -16.28 28.46 24.81
C LEU A 122 -15.46 28.40 26.11
N SER A 123 -14.15 28.68 26.07
CA SER A 123 -13.32 28.72 27.29
C SER A 123 -13.62 29.94 28.16
N GLN A 124 -14.07 31.04 27.54
CA GLN A 124 -14.36 32.29 28.25
C GLN A 124 -15.66 32.20 29.06
N GLN A 125 -16.66 31.48 28.56
CA GLN A 125 -17.93 31.32 29.27
C GLN A 125 -17.83 30.52 30.58
N LYS A 126 -16.86 29.61 30.71
CA LYS A 126 -16.68 28.83 31.95
C LYS A 126 -16.02 29.62 33.09
N ILE A 127 -15.42 30.78 32.80
CA ILE A 127 -14.72 31.60 33.79
C ILE A 127 -15.69 32.64 34.41
N GLU A 128 -16.86 32.85 33.82
CA GLU A 128 -17.85 33.85 34.26
C GLU A 128 -19.01 33.30 35.13
N GLU A 129 -18.94 32.04 35.60
CA GLU A 129 -19.81 31.53 36.69
C GLU A 129 -19.12 31.54 38.06
#